data_AF-A0A7G9W750-F1
#
_entry.id   AF-A0A7G9W750-F1
#
_cell.length_a   1.000
_cell.length_b   1.000
_cell.length_c   1.000
_cell.angle_alpha   90.00
_cell.angle_beta   90.00
_cell.angle_gamma   90.00
#
_symmetry.space_group_name_H-M   'P 1'
#
loop_
_entity.id
_entity.type
_entity.pdbx_description
1 polymer ?
#
loop_
_entity_poly.entity_id
_entity_poly.type
_entity_poly.pdbx_seq_one_letter_code
_entity_poly.pdbx_strand_id
1 'polypeptide(L)' 'MKQVKFGGVQFTANVPPQEINKFVANLPSDRRDSLYEVIKELADNNLINLEGFEYPQDEDC' A
#
# COMPACT_ATOMS: atom_id res chain seq x y z
N MET A 1 16.09 -5.38 -5.54
CA MET A 1 14.77 -4.90 -5.04
C MET A 1 13.76 -6.02 -5.25
N LYS A 2 12.91 -6.32 -4.26
CA LYS A 2 11.97 -7.46 -4.30
C LYS A 2 10.59 -6.95 -4.73
N GLN A 3 10.10 -7.44 -5.87
CA GLN A 3 8.74 -7.16 -6.34
C GLN A 3 7.77 -8.15 -5.70
N VAL A 4 6.65 -7.64 -5.18
CA VAL A 4 5.59 -8.48 -4.59
C VAL A 4 4.27 -8.16 -5.30
N LYS A 5 3.47 -9.20 -5.56
CA LYS A 5 2.15 -9.07 -6.21
C LYS A 5 1.07 -9.38 -5.20
N PHE A 6 0.16 -8.44 -4.97
CA PHE A 6 -1.05 -8.63 -4.18
C PHE A 6 -2.26 -8.20 -5.03
N GLY A 7 -3.20 -9.12 -5.27
CA GLY A 7 -4.43 -8.79 -6.02
C GLY A 7 -4.21 -8.26 -7.45
N GLY A 8 -3.07 -8.56 -8.07
CA GLY A 8 -2.71 -8.04 -9.40
C GLY A 8 -1.92 -6.72 -9.39
N VAL A 9 -1.85 -6.05 -8.24
CA VAL A 9 -1.05 -4.84 -8.05
C VAL A 9 0.42 -5.22 -7.91
N GLN A 10 1.28 -4.58 -8.70
CA GLN A 10 2.73 -4.68 -8.57
C GLN A 10 3.23 -3.49 -7.75
N PHE A 11 4.11 -3.76 -6.79
CA PHE A 11 4.76 -2.72 -6.03
C PHE A 11 6.18 -3.11 -5.64
N THR A 12 6.97 -2.09 -5.34
CA THR A 12 8.26 -2.20 -4.69
C THR A 12 8.12 -1.86 -3.21
N ALA A 13 8.59 -2.75 -2.32
CA ALA A 13 8.61 -2.47 -0.89
C ALA A 13 9.81 -1.59 -0.52
N ASN A 14 9.56 -0.51 0.21
CA ASN A 14 10.60 0.39 0.72
C ASN A 14 11.14 -0.06 2.09
N VAL A 15 10.36 -0.87 2.80
CA VAL A 15 10.69 -1.38 4.14
C VAL A 15 10.64 -2.91 4.18
N PRO A 16 11.23 -3.55 5.20
CA PRO A 16 11.11 -4.99 5.39
C PRO A 16 9.64 -5.45 5.52
N PRO A 17 9.29 -6.67 5.09
CA PRO A 17 7.93 -7.18 5.19
C PRO A 17 7.35 -7.18 6.61
N GLN A 18 8.19 -7.32 7.64
CA GLN A 18 7.74 -7.25 9.04
C GLN A 18 7.13 -5.89 9.37
N GLU A 19 7.70 -4.80 8.86
CA GLU A 19 7.19 -3.43 9.08
C GLU A 19 5.87 -3.21 8.35
N ILE A 20 5.74 -3.72 7.11
CA ILE A 20 4.47 -3.71 6.36
C ILE A 20 3.39 -4.43 7.15
N ASN A 21 3.66 -5.66 7.60
CA ASN A 21 2.68 -6.44 8.34
C ASN A 21 2.27 -5.78 9.65
N LYS A 22 3.24 -5.17 10.37
CA LYS A 22 2.98 -4.43 11.60
C LYS A 22 2.12 -3.21 11.34
N PHE A 23 2.40 -2.47 10.27
CA PHE A 23 1.58 -1.33 9.85
C PHE A 23 0.15 -1.78 9.55
N VAL A 24 -0.03 -2.80 8.70
CA VAL A 24 -1.36 -3.33 8.35
C VAL A 24 -2.10 -3.82 9.58
N ALA A 25 -1.44 -4.52 10.52
CA ALA A 25 -2.08 -5.01 11.74
C ALA A 25 -2.59 -3.88 12.66
N ASN A 26 -1.95 -2.70 12.61
CA ASN A 26 -2.33 -1.52 13.37
C ASN A 26 -3.36 -0.64 12.67
N LEU A 27 -3.72 -0.92 11.41
CA LEU A 27 -4.77 -0.17 10.73
C LEU A 27 -6.13 -0.38 11.40
N PRO A 28 -7.00 0.64 11.40
CA PRO A 28 -8.40 0.49 11.74
C PRO A 28 -9.06 -0.66 10.97
N SER A 29 -10.00 -1.38 11.58
CA SER A 29 -10.61 -2.58 10.97
C SER A 29 -11.33 -2.27 9.66
N ASP A 30 -12.02 -1.14 9.61
CA ASP A 30 -12.68 -0.59 8.42
C ASP A 30 -11.72 -0.36 7.24
N ARG A 31 -10.48 0.05 7.51
CA ARG A 31 -9.45 0.22 6.46
C ARG A 31 -8.78 -1.10 6.08
N ARG A 32 -8.74 -2.09 6.97
CA ARG A 32 -8.17 -3.42 6.69
C ARG A 32 -9.07 -4.30 5.81
N ASP A 33 -10.38 -4.06 5.83
CA ASP A 33 -11.35 -4.89 5.12
C ASP A 33 -11.28 -4.71 3.59
N SER A 34 -10.62 -3.65 3.11
CA SER A 34 -10.41 -3.36 1.69
C SER A 34 -8.93 -3.42 1.33
N LEU A 35 -8.57 -4.30 0.38
CA LEU A 35 -7.20 -4.35 -0.14
C LEU A 35 -6.78 -3.02 -0.79
N TYR A 36 -7.72 -2.30 -1.40
CA TYR A 36 -7.44 -0.97 -1.97
C TYR A 36 -7.01 0.02 -0.89
N GLU A 37 -7.75 0.09 0.22
CA GLU A 37 -7.42 0.99 1.33
C GLU A 37 -6.08 0.61 1.97
N VAL A 38 -5.83 -0.69 2.18
CA VAL A 38 -4.53 -1.16 2.68
C VAL A 38 -3.38 -0.73 1.77
N ILE A 39 -3.53 -0.90 0.45
CA ILE A 39 -2.49 -0.51 -0.52
C ILE A 39 -2.31 1.02 -0.55
N LYS A 40 -3.40 1.78 -0.46
CA LYS A 40 -3.37 3.24 -0.38
C LYS A 40 -2.61 3.72 0.85
N GLU A 41 -2.97 3.21 2.03
CA GLU A 41 -2.29 3.55 3.29
C GLU A 41 -0.79 3.22 3.26
N LEU A 42 -0.42 2.07 2.69
CA LEU A 42 0.98 1.69 2.54
C LEU A 42 1.74 2.62 1.59
N ALA A 43 1.11 3.09 0.52
CA ALA A 43 1.70 4.03 -0.44
C ALA A 43 1.80 5.45 0.17
N ASP A 44 0.73 5.95 0.78
CA ASP A 44 0.67 7.27 1.42
C ASP A 44 1.72 7.43 2.54
N ASN A 45 2.03 6.33 3.23
CA ASN A 45 3.07 6.27 4.27
C ASN A 45 4.48 5.94 3.73
N ASN A 46 4.68 5.93 2.41
CA ASN A 46 5.95 5.60 1.74
C ASN A 46 6.51 4.21 2.09
N LEU A 47 5.68 3.25 2.49
CA LEU A 47 6.09 1.88 2.82
C LEU A 47 6.22 1.00 1.57
N ILE A 48 5.45 1.33 0.53
CA ILE A 48 5.53 0.73 -0.80
C ILE A 48 5.48 1.82 -1.88
N ASN A 49 6.02 1.52 -3.05
CA ASN A 49 5.83 2.29 -4.27
C ASN A 49 5.05 1.44 -5.27
N LEU A 50 3.90 1.94 -5.74
CA LEU A 50 3.14 1.25 -6.77
C LEU A 50 3.82 1.35 -8.13
N GLU A 51 3.80 0.24 -8.87
CA GLU A 51 4.33 0.16 -10.23
C GLU A 51 3.14 0.17 -11.21
N GLY A 52 3.09 1.16 -12.10
CA GLY A 52 2.10 1.21 -13.19
C GLY A 52 0.67 1.57 -12.79
N PHE A 53 0.43 1.98 -11.54
CA PHE A 53 -0.81 2.63 -11.12
C PHE A 53 -0.51 4.10 -10.84
N GLU A 54 -1.00 4.99 -11.69
CA GLU A 54 -1.18 6.38 -11.30
C GLU A 54 -2.39 6.38 -10.36
N TYR A 55 -2.16 6.65 -9.08
CA TYR A 55 -3.26 7.15 -8.27
C TYR A 55 -3.77 8.40 -8.99
N PRO A 56 -5.08 8.52 -9.28
CA PRO A 56 -5.62 9.83 -9.52
C PRO A 56 -5.17 10.65 -8.32
N GLN A 57 -4.30 11.63 -8.55
CA GLN A 57 -4.16 12.68 -7.57
C GLN A 57 -5.57 13.24 -7.49
N ASP A 58 -6.19 13.15 -6.32
CA ASP A 58 -7.42 13.88 -6.06
C ASP A 58 -7.06 15.34 -6.40
N GLU A 59 -7.37 15.75 -7.65
CA GLU A 59 -7.16 17.10 -8.13
C GLU A 59 -7.89 17.98 -7.13
N ASP A 60 -7.15 18.94 -6.60
CA ASP A 60 -7.58 19.94 -5.63
C ASP A 60 -9.09 20.24 -5.73
N CYS A 61 -9.81 20.06 -4.62
CA CYS A 61 -11.16 20.62 -4.47
C CYS A 61 -11.20 22.12 -4.76
#